data_AF-D8LER6-F1
#
_entry.id   AF-D8LER6-F1
#
_cell.length_a   1.000
_cell.length_b   1.000
_cell.length_c   1.000
_cell.angle_alpha   90.00
_cell.angle_beta   90.00
_cell.angle_gamma   90.00
#
_symmetry.space_group_name_H-M   'P 1'
#
loop_
_entity.id
_entity.type
_entity.pdbx_description
1 polymer ?
#
loop_
_entity_poly.entity_id
_entity_poly.type
_entity_poly.pdbx_seq_one_letter_code
_entity_poly.pdbx_strand_id
1 'polypeptide(L)' 'MATRAQFENSNEIGVFSKLTNSYALCSIGGSENFYSVFESELADHIPVVHTSIAGCRFVGRVCVGEE' A
#
# COMPACT_ATOMS: atom_id res chain seq x y z
N MET A 1 1.84 -3.93 -15.54
CA MET A 1 2.69 -5.11 -15.20
C MET A 1 2.22 -5.65 -13.86
N ALA A 2 2.39 -6.94 -13.54
CA ALA A 2 1.98 -7.49 -12.25
C ALA A 2 3.22 -7.80 -11.41
N THR A 3 3.46 -7.02 -10.36
CA THR A 3 4.63 -7.14 -9.48
C THR A 3 4.26 -7.91 -8.22
N ARG A 4 5.11 -8.84 -7.80
CA ARG A 4 4.93 -9.59 -6.55
C ARG A 4 5.53 -8.80 -5.40
N ALA A 5 4.76 -8.59 -4.35
CA ALA A 5 5.23 -8.03 -3.10
C ALA A 5 4.80 -8.92 -1.93
N GLN A 6 5.47 -8.75 -0.80
CA GLN A 6 5.16 -9.45 0.43
C GLN A 6 5.24 -8.43 1.56
N PHE A 7 4.23 -8.40 2.42
CA PHE A 7 4.25 -7.57 3.61
C PHE A 7 4.64 -8.44 4.79
N GLU A 8 5.84 -8.24 5.32
CA GLU A 8 6.46 -9.09 6.36
C GLU A 8 6.48 -10.57 5.93
N ASN A 9 5.54 -11.38 6.44
CA ASN A 9 5.38 -12.79 6.08
C ASN A 9 3.98 -13.11 5.50
N SER A 10 3.22 -12.08 5.10
CA SER A 10 1.89 -12.22 4.51
C SER A 10 1.87 -11.88 3.03
N ASN A 11 1.15 -12.71 2.27
CA ASN A 11 0.91 -12.50 0.83
C ASN A 11 -0.39 -11.71 0.57
N GLU A 12 -1.13 -11.34 1.62
CA GLU A 12 -2.39 -10.60 1.52
C GLU A 12 -2.16 -9.09 1.44
N ILE A 13 -1.49 -8.63 0.38
CA ILE A 13 -1.10 -7.22 0.20
C ILE A 13 -2.31 -6.27 0.29
N GLY A 14 -3.45 -6.67 -0.25
CA GLY A 14 -4.68 -5.85 -0.23
C GLY A 14 -5.26 -5.59 1.17
N VAL A 15 -4.71 -6.21 2.21
CA VAL A 15 -5.02 -5.86 3.61
C VAL A 15 -4.23 -4.63 4.05
N PHE A 16 -2.99 -4.50 3.59
CA PHE A 16 -2.00 -3.52 4.05
C PHE A 16 -1.83 -2.33 3.10
N SER A 17 -2.34 -2.44 1.87
CA SER A 17 -2.35 -1.31 0.94
C SER A 17 -3.68 -1.19 0.21
N LYS A 18 -3.94 0.03 -0.26
CA LYS A 18 -5.06 0.37 -1.13
C LYS A 18 -4.51 1.07 -2.36
N LEU A 19 -4.89 0.60 -3.54
CA LEU A 19 -4.49 1.18 -4.82
C LEU A 19 -5.75 1.69 -5.51
N THR A 20 -5.73 2.96 -5.92
CA THR A 20 -6.76 3.63 -6.73
C THR A 20 -6.10 4.23 -7.97
N ASN A 21 -6.87 4.82 -8.88
CA ASN A 21 -6.30 5.44 -10.08
C ASN A 21 -5.56 6.75 -9.77
N SER A 22 -5.85 7.43 -8.65
CA SER A 22 -5.26 8.73 -8.31
C SER A 22 -4.34 8.71 -7.10
N TYR A 23 -4.43 7.72 -6.21
CA TYR A 23 -3.57 7.62 -5.02
C TYR A 23 -3.38 6.17 -4.56
N ALA A 24 -2.26 5.92 -3.88
CA ALA A 24 -2.00 4.67 -3.18
C ALA A 24 -1.84 4.94 -1.69
N LEU A 25 -2.49 4.13 -0.85
CA LEU A 25 -2.30 4.12 0.60
C LEU A 25 -1.50 2.89 0.99
N CYS A 26 -0.45 3.07 1.76
CA CYS A 26 0.37 2.01 2.32
C CYS A 26 0.36 2.10 3.84
N SER A 27 0.15 0.96 4.51
CA SER A 27 0.17 0.90 5.97
C SER A 27 1.57 1.20 6.51
N ILE A 28 1.64 2.01 7.56
CA ILE A 28 2.90 2.26 8.28
C ILE A 28 3.31 1.00 9.06
N GLY A 29 4.62 0.74 9.10
CA GLY A 29 5.22 -0.36 9.87
C GLY A 29 5.54 -1.63 9.08
N GLY A 30 5.51 -1.56 7.75
CA GLY A 30 6.06 -2.60 6.87
C GLY A 30 7.58 -2.54 6.72
N SER A 31 8.15 -3.57 6.09
CA SER A 31 9.55 -3.58 5.67
C SER A 31 9.77 -2.61 4.51
N GLU A 32 10.97 -2.02 4.41
CA GLU A 32 11.35 -1.13 3.30
C GLU A 32 11.14 -1.77 1.93
N ASN A 33 11.34 -3.10 1.84
CA ASN A 33 11.09 -3.85 0.60
C ASN A 33 9.65 -3.71 0.10
N PHE A 34 8.67 -3.56 0.99
CA PHE A 34 7.30 -3.31 0.60
C PHE A 34 7.15 -1.93 -0.02
N TYR A 35 7.64 -0.88 0.65
CA TYR A 35 7.55 0.49 0.13
C TYR A 35 8.31 0.67 -1.18
N SER A 36 9.50 0.07 -1.33
CA SER A 36 10.27 0.14 -2.57
C SER A 36 9.53 -0.41 -3.78
N VAL A 37 8.68 -1.44 -3.62
CA VAL A 37 7.87 -1.96 -4.73
C VAL A 37 6.80 -0.96 -5.16
N PHE A 38 6.15 -0.27 -4.21
CA PHE A 38 5.16 0.76 -4.54
C PHE A 38 5.82 2.01 -5.11
N GLU A 39 6.94 2.46 -4.53
CA GLU A 39 7.64 3.65 -5.02
C GLU A 39 8.27 3.42 -6.40
N SER A 40 8.82 2.23 -6.67
CA SER A 40 9.44 1.93 -7.96
C SER A 40 8.45 1.96 -9.13
N GLU A 41 7.19 1.57 -8.91
CA GLU A 41 6.20 1.48 -10.00
C GLU A 41 5.22 2.65 -10.00
N LEU A 42 4.89 3.22 -8.83
CA LEU A 42 3.81 4.20 -8.70
C LEU A 42 4.29 5.62 -8.40
N ALA A 43 5.49 5.85 -7.87
CA ALA A 43 5.89 7.19 -7.42
C ALA A 43 5.96 8.24 -8.55
N ASP A 44 6.16 7.81 -9.80
CA ASP A 44 6.19 8.71 -10.96
C ASP A 44 4.76 9.14 -11.41
N HIS A 45 3.74 8.34 -11.08
CA HIS A 45 2.38 8.51 -11.59
C HIS A 45 1.38 8.96 -10.53
N ILE A 46 1.39 8.37 -9.34
CA ILE A 46 0.43 8.65 -8.27
C ILE A 46 1.12 8.79 -6.92
N PRO A 47 0.63 9.67 -6.03
CA PRO A 47 1.16 9.79 -4.67
C PRO A 47 0.96 8.48 -3.88
N VAL A 48 2.06 8.00 -3.30
CA VAL A 48 2.08 6.90 -2.34
C VAL A 48 2.10 7.48 -0.93
N VAL A 49 1.03 7.27 -0.16
CA VAL A 49 0.84 7.84 1.17
C VAL A 49 1.01 6.77 2.23
N HIS A 50 2.00 6.97 3.10
CA HIS A 50 2.23 6.14 4.27
C HIS A 50 1.32 6.60 5.42
N THR A 51 0.30 5.81 5.74
CA THR A 51 -0.66 6.16 6.79
C THR A 51 -1.09 4.96 7.62
N SER A 52 -1.63 5.23 8.81
CA SER A 52 -2.33 4.24 9.64
C SER A 52 -3.73 4.78 9.92
N ILE A 53 -4.71 3.89 9.87
CA ILE A 53 -6.12 4.26 10.06
C ILE A 53 -6.55 3.68 11.39
N ALA A 54 -7.02 4.54 12.30
CA ALA A 54 -7.36 4.17 13.68
C ALA A 54 -6.20 3.44 14.42
N GLY A 55 -4.95 3.83 14.15
CA GLY A 55 -3.75 3.18 14.70
C GLY A 55 -3.54 1.73 14.24
N CYS A 56 -4.30 1.27 13.25
CA CYS A 56 -4.26 -0.08 12.73
C CYS A 56 -3.47 -0.16 11.42
N ARG A 57 -2.90 -1.34 11.15
CA ARG A 57 -2.07 -1.60 9.95
C ARG A 57 -2.85 -2.16 8.76
N PHE A 58 -4.15 -2.44 8.90
CA PHE A 58 -4.98 -3.06 7.86
C PHE A 58 -5.73 -2.03 7.00
N VAL A 59 -5.03 -1.00 6.51
CA VAL A 59 -5.63 0.16 5.81
C VAL A 59 -6.45 -0.24 4.58
N GLY A 60 -6.07 -1.31 3.87
CA GLY A 60 -6.79 -1.78 2.69
C GLY A 60 -8.16 -2.40 2.99
N ARG A 61 -8.42 -2.80 4.24
CA ARG A 61 -9.71 -3.39 4.68
C ARG A 61 -10.67 -2.38 5.30
N VAL A 62 -10.15 -1.32 5.91
CA VAL A 62 -10.98 -0.30 6.59
C VAL A 62 -11.30 0.90 5.71
N CYS A 63 -10.60 1.05 4.58
CA CYS A 63 -10.82 2.14 3.65
C CYS A 63 -11.32 1.64 2.29
N VAL A 64 -12.38 2.28 1.80
CA VAL A 64 -12.83 2.19 0.41
C VAL A 64 -12.68 3.57 -0.22
N GLY A 65 -12.29 3.60 -1.47
CA GLY A 65 -12.09 4.82 -2.23
C GLY A 65 -12.02 4.49 -3.71
N GLU A 66 -12.53 5.40 -4.52
CA GLU A 66 -12.37 5.44 -5.98
C GLU A 66 -11.37 6.57 -6.31
N GLU A 67 -11.36 7.07 -7.54
CA GLU A 67 -10.62 8.27 -7.94
C GLU A 67 -10.78 9.43 -6.94
#